data_AF-A0A9D8C1D7-F1
#
_entry.id   AF-A0A9D8C1D7-F1
#
_cell.length_a   1.000
_cell.length_b   1.000
_cell.length_c   1.000
_cell.angle_alpha   90.00
_cell.angle_beta   90.00
_cell.angle_gamma   90.00
#
_symmetry.space_group_name_H-M   'P 1'
#
loop_
_entity.id
_entity.type
_entity.pdbx_description
1 polymer ?
#
loop_
_entity_poly.entity_id
_entity_poly.type
_entity_poly.pdbx_seq_one_letter_code
_entity_poly.pdbx_strand_id
1 'polypeptide(L)'
;MPGARRRLRFFAALFAALAGTWPGPSLAATVALLGATLIDDTGATPLANSAVLLDGDRIVAVGRVGEVAVPADAQRIDLAGKWLLPGLIDAHMHFFQSGGAFARPDILDLRSIRPYDAEVRAVRDAIPATFARYLASGITTVVDVGGPYWTFEVRALATRSVLAPNVFVAGPLLTPYLPPEIAVADPAMIAVATPDQARAEVRRLAAQRPDLVKIWFVRARPQMAWMSAVIEEAHALGLRVGVHATDVRLARAVVEAGADVLVHGMDDMVVDAALAFQLRAQGVVYTPTFAVVEGYARPRACLPSHGNGEPHRRSRCHRKHLATGAADRAAPRARATAGAAHRPGRRRQPAPPARRGRAHRRGIGCRQHRHAARAGPAPRVRADGAGGPHDHGGAGGRNQRRRRAGAQRSARRHRGG
;
A
#
# COMPACT_ATOMS: atom_id res chain seq x y z
N MET A 1 47.63 16.70 -80.63
CA MET A 1 48.21 17.54 -79.56
C MET A 1 47.81 16.96 -78.21
N PRO A 2 48.73 16.77 -77.26
CA PRO A 2 48.68 15.73 -76.23
C PRO A 2 48.56 16.28 -74.79
N GLY A 3 48.34 15.37 -73.84
CA GLY A 3 48.74 15.53 -72.43
C GLY A 3 47.55 15.58 -71.46
N ALA A 4 47.56 14.94 -70.30
CA ALA A 4 48.55 14.17 -69.56
C ALA A 4 47.73 13.50 -68.41
N ARG A 5 47.91 12.25 -67.97
CA ARG A 5 48.93 11.71 -67.03
C ARG A 5 48.45 10.29 -66.70
N ARG A 6 49.14 9.23 -67.11
CA ARG A 6 50.02 8.37 -66.29
C ARG A 6 49.56 8.08 -64.85
N ARG A 7 49.25 6.79 -64.65
CA ARG A 7 49.70 5.86 -63.58
C ARG A 7 49.27 6.18 -62.14
N LEU A 8 48.47 5.29 -61.53
CA LEU A 8 48.97 4.41 -60.47
C LEU A 8 48.06 3.18 -60.28
N ARG A 9 48.67 2.01 -60.42
CA ARG A 9 48.12 0.70 -60.02
C ARG A 9 48.37 0.50 -58.52
N PHE A 10 47.63 -0.46 -57.94
CA PHE A 10 47.84 -1.08 -56.61
C PHE A 10 47.42 -0.27 -55.39
N PHE A 11 46.22 -0.58 -54.87
CA PHE A 11 45.98 -0.88 -53.45
C PHE A 11 44.61 -1.58 -53.35
N ALA A 12 44.54 -2.80 -53.89
CA ALA A 12 43.49 -3.75 -53.56
C ALA A 12 44.01 -4.61 -52.40
N ALA A 13 43.12 -4.93 -51.46
CA ALA A 13 43.31 -5.78 -50.29
C ALA A 13 44.10 -5.14 -49.14
N LEU A 14 43.38 -4.64 -48.12
CA LEU A 14 43.54 -5.03 -46.70
C LEU A 14 42.65 -4.16 -45.79
N PHE A 15 41.32 -4.30 -45.86
CA PHE A 15 40.43 -3.70 -44.83
C PHE A 15 39.09 -4.46 -44.71
N ALA A 16 39.13 -5.79 -44.79
CA ALA A 16 37.94 -6.64 -44.71
C ALA A 16 38.03 -7.72 -43.61
N ALA A 17 38.81 -7.48 -42.55
CA ALA A 17 38.90 -8.44 -41.44
C ALA A 17 39.21 -7.72 -40.13
N LEU A 18 38.25 -6.94 -39.64
CA LEU A 18 38.09 -6.59 -38.22
C LEU A 18 36.66 -6.03 -38.01
N ALA A 19 35.65 -6.67 -38.62
CA ALA A 19 34.31 -6.63 -38.04
C ALA A 19 34.35 -7.56 -36.83
N GLY A 20 35.06 -7.12 -35.79
CA GLY A 20 34.88 -7.68 -34.47
C GLY A 20 33.40 -7.57 -34.19
N THR A 21 32.73 -8.70 -34.06
CA THR A 21 31.44 -8.80 -33.40
C THR A 21 31.66 -8.21 -32.01
N TRP A 22 31.50 -6.90 -31.86
CA TRP A 22 31.28 -6.33 -30.56
C TRP A 22 30.03 -7.05 -30.06
N PRO A 23 30.12 -7.85 -28.98
CA PRO A 23 28.90 -8.27 -28.33
C PRO A 23 28.20 -6.96 -27.99
N GLY A 24 27.05 -6.71 -28.64
CA GLY A 24 26.16 -5.67 -28.21
C GLY A 24 25.93 -5.87 -26.71
N PRO A 25 25.73 -4.79 -25.93
CA PRO A 25 25.46 -4.93 -24.50
C PRO A 25 24.39 -6.00 -24.32
N SER A 26 24.76 -7.09 -23.63
CA SER A 26 23.88 -8.24 -23.41
C SER A 26 22.58 -7.71 -22.81
N LEU A 27 21.50 -7.88 -23.57
CA LEU A 27 20.16 -7.51 -23.15
C LEU A 27 19.76 -8.47 -22.02
N ALA A 28 19.75 -7.94 -20.80
CA ALA A 28 19.36 -8.56 -19.54
C ALA A 28 20.21 -9.77 -19.11
N ALA A 29 21.15 -9.54 -18.19
CA ALA A 29 21.79 -10.63 -17.46
C ALA A 29 20.74 -11.32 -16.56
N THR A 30 20.54 -12.62 -16.75
CA THR A 30 19.77 -13.44 -15.81
C THR A 30 20.40 -13.32 -14.41
N VAL A 31 19.59 -13.05 -13.39
CA VAL A 31 20.05 -12.95 -11.99
C VAL A 31 19.48 -14.11 -11.18
N ALA A 32 20.31 -14.79 -10.42
CA ALA A 32 19.92 -15.85 -9.51
C ALA A 32 20.19 -15.43 -8.06
N LEU A 33 19.13 -15.29 -7.27
CA LEU A 33 19.20 -15.06 -5.82
C LEU A 33 19.17 -16.42 -5.12
N LEU A 34 20.23 -16.76 -4.38
CA LEU A 34 20.45 -18.12 -3.88
C LEU A 34 20.65 -18.16 -2.36
N GLY A 35 20.12 -19.19 -1.70
CA GLY A 35 20.43 -19.53 -0.30
C GLY A 35 19.61 -18.79 0.76
N ALA A 36 18.74 -17.85 0.39
CA ALA A 36 17.89 -17.14 1.34
C ALA A 36 16.78 -18.03 1.93
N THR A 37 16.22 -17.63 3.07
CA THR A 37 14.89 -18.07 3.50
C THR A 37 13.84 -17.15 2.86
N LEU A 38 13.07 -17.68 1.92
CA LEU A 38 12.07 -16.93 1.16
C LEU A 38 10.71 -16.93 1.89
N ILE A 39 10.13 -15.74 2.03
CA ILE A 39 8.71 -15.54 2.35
C ILE A 39 8.05 -15.04 1.07
N ASP A 40 7.09 -15.78 0.54
CA ASP A 40 6.41 -15.48 -0.74
C ASP A 40 5.02 -14.84 -0.57
N ASP A 41 4.63 -14.54 0.67
CA ASP A 41 3.35 -13.93 1.06
C ASP A 41 2.09 -14.76 0.70
N THR A 42 2.26 -16.05 0.40
CA THR A 42 1.12 -16.98 0.15
C THR A 42 0.50 -17.53 1.43
N GLY A 43 1.13 -17.25 2.58
CA GLY A 43 0.81 -17.89 3.87
C GLY A 43 1.43 -19.27 4.06
N ALA A 44 2.17 -19.78 3.08
CA ALA A 44 2.94 -21.01 3.22
C ALA A 44 4.11 -20.86 4.21
N THR A 45 4.65 -22.00 4.65
CA THR A 45 5.87 -22.00 5.48
C THR A 45 7.04 -21.42 4.67
N PRO A 46 7.87 -20.53 5.25
CA PRO A 46 8.99 -19.94 4.52
C PRO A 46 9.93 -21.01 3.91
N LEU A 47 10.33 -20.78 2.66
CA LEU A 47 11.16 -21.70 1.90
C LEU A 47 12.65 -21.47 2.20
N ALA A 48 13.23 -22.31 3.04
CA ALA A 48 14.66 -22.29 3.34
C ALA A 48 15.52 -22.71 2.12
N ASN A 49 16.73 -22.17 2.03
CA ASN A 49 17.69 -22.45 0.95
C ASN A 49 17.07 -22.26 -0.45
N SER A 50 16.37 -21.15 -0.63
CA SER A 50 15.65 -20.82 -1.86
C SER A 50 16.58 -20.44 -3.01
N ALA A 51 16.10 -20.65 -4.23
CA ALA A 51 16.64 -20.13 -5.47
C ALA A 51 15.53 -19.37 -6.20
N VAL A 52 15.76 -18.08 -6.47
CA VAL A 52 14.85 -17.22 -7.24
C VAL A 52 15.59 -16.74 -8.48
N LEU A 53 15.06 -17.07 -9.65
CA LEU A 53 15.64 -16.73 -10.94
C LEU A 53 14.87 -15.56 -11.57
N LEU A 54 15.59 -14.51 -11.91
CA LEU A 54 15.08 -13.34 -12.60
C LEU A 54 15.65 -13.29 -14.02
N ASP A 55 14.76 -13.01 -14.97
CA ASP A 55 15.12 -12.71 -16.35
C ASP A 55 14.55 -11.34 -16.70
N GLY A 56 15.43 -10.37 -16.94
CA GLY A 56 15.05 -8.97 -17.06
C GLY A 56 14.28 -8.46 -15.84
N ASP A 57 13.02 -8.09 -16.05
CA ASP A 57 12.10 -7.54 -15.05
C ASP A 57 11.13 -8.57 -14.47
N ARG A 58 11.30 -9.86 -14.77
CA ARG A 58 10.38 -10.92 -14.34
C ARG A 58 11.07 -12.00 -13.52
N ILE A 59 10.36 -12.52 -12.54
CA ILE A 59 10.71 -13.77 -11.87
C ILE A 59 10.25 -14.92 -12.78
N VAL A 60 11.19 -15.77 -13.19
CA VAL A 60 10.92 -16.89 -14.12
C VAL A 60 10.93 -18.25 -13.45
N ALA A 61 11.56 -18.38 -12.27
CA ALA A 61 11.53 -19.60 -11.48
C ALA A 61 11.76 -19.32 -9.99
N VAL A 62 11.10 -20.11 -9.14
CA VAL A 62 11.28 -20.14 -7.68
C VAL A 62 11.28 -21.59 -7.22
N GLY A 63 12.20 -21.96 -6.34
CA GLY A 63 12.31 -23.30 -5.76
C GLY A 63 13.45 -23.37 -4.76
N ARG A 64 13.92 -24.57 -4.40
CA ARG A 64 15.17 -24.70 -3.64
C ARG A 64 16.38 -24.66 -4.55
N VAL A 65 17.53 -24.30 -3.98
CA VAL A 65 18.83 -24.52 -4.63
C VAL A 65 18.97 -26.01 -5.00
N GLY A 66 19.27 -26.28 -6.26
CA GLY A 66 19.34 -27.63 -6.83
C GLY A 66 18.04 -28.12 -7.51
N GLU A 67 16.89 -27.51 -7.19
CA GLU A 67 15.62 -27.78 -7.89
C GLU A 67 15.43 -26.82 -9.07
N VAL A 68 15.92 -25.58 -8.96
CA VAL A 68 15.88 -24.58 -10.03
C VAL A 68 17.14 -24.67 -10.90
N ALA A 69 16.95 -24.83 -12.21
CA ALA A 69 18.04 -24.78 -13.18
C ALA A 69 18.55 -23.33 -13.33
N VAL A 70 19.77 -23.08 -12.85
CA VAL A 70 20.41 -21.76 -12.94
C VAL A 70 21.39 -21.75 -14.12
N PRO A 71 21.19 -20.90 -15.15
CA PRO A 71 22.10 -20.79 -16.29
C PRO A 71 23.55 -20.53 -15.88
N ALA A 72 24.51 -21.04 -16.65
CA ALA A 72 25.93 -20.93 -16.32
C ALA A 72 26.41 -19.46 -16.26
N ASP A 73 25.87 -18.63 -17.14
CA ASP A 73 26.14 -17.20 -17.32
C ASP A 73 25.29 -16.28 -16.43
N ALA A 74 24.35 -16.81 -15.64
CA ALA A 74 23.56 -16.02 -14.71
C ALA A 74 24.44 -15.36 -13.63
N GLN A 75 24.15 -14.10 -13.31
CA GLN A 75 24.70 -13.40 -12.16
C GLN A 75 24.16 -14.04 -10.89
N ARG A 76 25.03 -14.70 -10.12
CA ARG A 76 24.66 -15.36 -8.86
C ARG A 76 24.87 -14.41 -7.69
N ILE A 77 23.85 -14.26 -6.86
CA ILE A 77 23.88 -13.48 -5.62
C ILE A 77 23.61 -14.42 -4.46
N ASP A 78 24.62 -14.62 -3.60
CA ASP A 78 24.51 -15.44 -2.39
C ASP A 78 23.84 -14.64 -1.26
N LEU A 79 22.74 -15.18 -0.76
CA LEU A 79 21.90 -14.64 0.29
C LEU A 79 21.78 -15.61 1.48
N ALA A 80 22.72 -16.55 1.63
CA ALA A 80 22.77 -17.45 2.78
C ALA A 80 22.66 -16.69 4.11
N GLY A 81 21.79 -17.19 5.00
CA GLY A 81 21.52 -16.59 6.31
C GLY A 81 20.68 -15.30 6.27
N LYS A 82 20.20 -14.88 5.09
CA LYS A 82 19.28 -13.74 4.93
C LYS A 82 17.86 -14.23 4.65
N TRP A 83 16.93 -13.29 4.81
CA TRP A 83 15.54 -13.45 4.40
C TRP A 83 15.30 -12.72 3.08
N LEU A 84 14.48 -13.30 2.22
CA LEU A 84 14.04 -12.72 0.96
C LEU A 84 12.52 -12.55 0.99
N LEU A 85 12.04 -11.37 0.61
CA LEU A 85 10.62 -11.01 0.58
C LEU A 85 10.30 -10.27 -0.73
N PRO A 86 9.03 -10.27 -1.18
CA PRO A 86 8.54 -9.29 -2.13
C PRO A 86 8.83 -7.87 -1.65
N GLY A 87 9.02 -6.96 -2.61
CA GLY A 87 9.15 -5.54 -2.30
C GLY A 87 7.91 -5.02 -1.56
N LEU A 88 8.10 -4.19 -0.55
CA LEU A 88 6.99 -3.73 0.29
C LEU A 88 6.08 -2.76 -0.48
N ILE A 89 4.80 -2.76 -0.10
CA ILE A 89 3.75 -1.89 -0.67
C ILE A 89 3.23 -0.98 0.45
N ASP A 90 3.35 0.35 0.25
CA ASP A 90 2.68 1.33 1.09
C ASP A 90 1.32 1.70 0.47
N ALA A 91 0.25 1.18 1.07
CA ALA A 91 -1.11 1.29 0.54
C ALA A 91 -1.81 2.62 0.88
N HIS A 92 -1.20 3.51 1.67
CA HIS A 92 -1.79 4.81 2.01
C HIS A 92 -0.69 5.84 2.28
N MET A 93 -0.38 6.63 1.25
CA MET A 93 0.49 7.79 1.37
C MET A 93 -0.07 9.00 0.60
N HIS A 94 0.62 10.14 0.71
CA HIS A 94 0.24 11.40 0.06
C HIS A 94 1.49 12.13 -0.44
N PHE A 95 1.69 12.24 -1.76
CA PHE A 95 2.85 12.96 -2.31
C PHE A 95 2.80 14.46 -2.05
N PHE A 96 1.62 15.01 -1.80
CA PHE A 96 1.41 16.45 -1.61
C PHE A 96 1.68 16.94 -0.18
N GLN A 97 2.02 16.05 0.76
CA GLN A 97 2.20 16.41 2.17
C GLN A 97 3.62 16.08 2.66
N SER A 98 4.25 17.05 3.33
CA SER A 98 5.55 16.84 3.99
C SER A 98 5.44 16.19 5.38
N GLY A 99 4.23 16.16 5.97
CA GLY A 99 4.02 15.84 7.39
C GLY A 99 4.51 16.93 8.36
N GLY A 100 5.00 18.06 7.85
CA GLY A 100 5.46 19.20 8.66
C GLY A 100 4.32 20.12 9.10
N ALA A 101 4.62 21.05 10.01
CA ALA A 101 3.65 21.99 10.59
C ALA A 101 2.99 22.93 9.56
N PHE A 102 3.61 23.11 8.39
CA PHE A 102 3.08 23.96 7.31
C PHE A 102 2.19 23.21 6.31
N ALA A 103 2.13 21.87 6.37
CA ALA A 103 1.43 21.05 5.39
C ALA A 103 -0.10 21.02 5.58
N ARG A 104 -0.60 21.52 6.71
CA ARG A 104 -2.02 21.51 7.10
C ARG A 104 -2.44 22.83 7.76
N PRO A 105 -2.51 23.94 6.99
CA PRO A 105 -2.95 25.22 7.52
C PRO A 105 -4.41 25.23 7.98
N ASP A 106 -5.20 24.23 7.57
CA ASP A 106 -6.57 23.97 8.04
C ASP A 106 -6.63 23.36 9.47
N ILE A 107 -5.49 22.87 9.99
CA ILE A 107 -5.34 22.38 11.37
C ILE A 107 -4.59 23.42 12.22
N LEU A 108 -3.45 23.89 11.73
CA LEU A 108 -2.63 24.91 12.39
C LEU A 108 -2.21 25.96 11.35
N ASP A 109 -2.82 27.13 11.40
CA ASP A 109 -2.56 28.18 10.42
C ASP A 109 -1.25 28.92 10.71
N LEU A 110 -0.21 28.54 9.98
CA LEU A 110 1.12 29.19 9.99
C LEU A 110 1.43 29.92 8.68
N ARG A 111 0.39 30.29 7.90
CA ARG A 111 0.57 30.91 6.58
C ARG A 111 1.26 32.26 6.61
N SER A 112 1.23 32.95 7.74
CA SER A 112 2.01 34.19 7.98
C SER A 112 3.53 33.95 8.08
N ILE A 113 3.96 32.72 8.40
CA ILE A 113 5.37 32.33 8.48
C ILE A 113 5.82 31.70 7.16
N ARG A 114 5.02 30.76 6.63
CA ARG A 114 5.26 30.12 5.33
C ARG A 114 3.95 30.07 4.56
N PRO A 115 3.83 30.78 3.43
CA PRO A 115 2.70 30.63 2.52
C PRO A 115 2.50 29.18 2.09
N TYR A 116 1.25 28.70 2.06
CA TYR A 116 0.96 27.29 1.79
C TYR A 116 1.38 26.85 0.38
N ASP A 117 1.30 27.75 -0.61
CA ASP A 117 1.80 27.52 -1.97
C ASP A 117 3.33 27.30 -2.00
N ALA A 118 4.08 27.95 -1.12
CA ALA A 118 5.52 27.71 -0.97
C ALA A 118 5.81 26.32 -0.38
N GLU A 119 4.98 25.85 0.56
CA GLU A 119 5.06 24.48 1.07
C GLU A 119 4.76 23.46 -0.04
N VAL A 120 3.69 23.66 -0.80
CA VAL A 120 3.31 22.78 -1.92
C VAL A 120 4.42 22.71 -2.97
N ARG A 121 5.02 23.85 -3.34
CA ARG A 121 6.19 23.88 -4.26
C ARG A 121 7.37 23.08 -3.71
N ALA A 122 7.74 23.32 -2.45
CA ALA A 122 8.87 22.62 -1.83
C ALA A 122 8.66 21.09 -1.79
N VAL A 123 7.43 20.64 -1.54
CA VAL A 123 7.07 19.21 -1.58
C VAL A 123 7.18 18.65 -2.99
N ARG A 124 6.67 19.37 -4.00
CA ARG A 124 6.76 18.96 -5.41
C ARG A 124 8.20 18.87 -5.90
N ASP A 125 9.06 19.81 -5.52
CA ASP A 125 10.48 19.80 -5.88
C ASP A 125 11.25 18.64 -5.22
N ALA A 126 10.75 18.14 -4.09
CA ALA A 126 11.37 17.04 -3.34
C ALA A 126 10.99 15.63 -3.84
N ILE A 127 10.11 15.49 -4.83
CA ILE A 127 9.58 14.18 -5.29
C ILE A 127 10.69 13.15 -5.62
N PRO A 128 11.76 13.49 -6.39
CA PRO A 128 12.84 12.53 -6.65
C PRO A 128 13.54 12.04 -5.38
N ALA A 129 13.71 12.91 -4.37
CA ALA A 129 14.28 12.53 -3.08
C ALA A 129 13.29 11.66 -2.27
N THR A 130 11.99 11.92 -2.36
CA THR A 130 10.94 11.09 -1.75
C THR A 130 10.93 9.69 -2.34
N PHE A 131 11.03 9.54 -3.67
CA PHE A 131 11.17 8.25 -4.34
C PHE A 131 12.38 7.44 -3.82
N ALA A 132 13.56 8.07 -3.77
CA ALA A 132 14.76 7.41 -3.28
C ALA A 132 14.61 6.94 -1.81
N ARG A 133 13.89 7.70 -0.98
CA ARG A 133 13.62 7.32 0.42
C ARG A 133 12.73 6.08 0.50
N TYR A 134 11.67 5.98 -0.30
CA TYR A 134 10.82 4.80 -0.35
C TYR A 134 11.61 3.54 -0.73
N LEU A 135 12.40 3.62 -1.81
CA LEU A 135 13.23 2.50 -2.26
C LEU A 135 14.28 2.11 -1.21
N ALA A 136 14.92 3.08 -0.55
CA ALA A 136 15.88 2.82 0.52
C ALA A 136 15.24 2.15 1.76
N SER A 137 13.93 2.33 1.96
CA SER A 137 13.13 1.64 2.99
C SER A 137 12.58 0.28 2.54
N GLY A 138 12.94 -0.19 1.33
CA GLY A 138 12.43 -1.45 0.77
C GLY A 138 11.00 -1.36 0.23
N ILE A 139 10.43 -0.16 0.14
CA ILE A 139 9.09 0.09 -0.41
C ILE A 139 9.24 0.32 -1.91
N THR A 140 8.72 -0.63 -2.67
CA THR A 140 8.84 -0.65 -4.14
C THR A 140 7.55 -0.24 -4.83
N THR A 141 6.45 -0.13 -4.09
CA THR A 141 5.15 0.32 -4.62
C THR A 141 4.47 1.20 -3.59
N VAL A 142 3.84 2.28 -4.05
CA VAL A 142 3.08 3.21 -3.21
C VAL A 142 1.73 3.53 -3.84
N VAL A 143 0.72 3.74 -3.00
CA VAL A 143 -0.61 4.20 -3.39
C VAL A 143 -0.85 5.57 -2.78
N ASP A 144 -0.81 6.61 -3.61
CA ASP A 144 -1.26 7.94 -3.24
C ASP A 144 -2.79 7.96 -3.27
N VAL A 145 -3.38 7.87 -2.09
CA VAL A 145 -4.84 7.79 -1.93
C VAL A 145 -5.49 9.17 -1.89
N GLY A 146 -4.79 10.25 -2.22
CA GLY A 146 -5.38 11.57 -2.33
C GLY A 146 -4.34 12.67 -2.50
N GLY A 147 -4.51 13.53 -3.50
CA GLY A 147 -3.64 14.68 -3.71
C GLY A 147 -4.07 15.54 -4.90
N PRO A 148 -3.43 16.67 -5.17
CA PRO A 148 -3.79 17.54 -6.28
C PRO A 148 -3.60 16.88 -7.65
N TYR A 149 -4.09 17.50 -8.73
CA TYR A 149 -3.95 16.93 -10.08
C TYR A 149 -2.50 16.72 -10.50
N TRP A 150 -1.56 17.53 -10.03
CA TRP A 150 -0.15 17.31 -10.36
C TRP A 150 0.41 15.96 -9.85
N THR A 151 -0.29 15.22 -8.98
CA THR A 151 0.09 13.84 -8.60
C THR A 151 0.04 12.86 -9.79
N PHE A 152 -0.79 13.12 -10.82
CA PHE A 152 -0.76 12.33 -12.05
C PHE A 152 0.57 12.48 -12.80
N GLU A 153 1.21 13.65 -12.71
CA GLU A 153 2.56 13.87 -13.26
C GLU A 153 3.62 13.13 -12.44
N VAL A 154 3.45 13.01 -11.12
CA VAL A 154 4.33 12.21 -10.25
C VAL A 154 4.31 10.74 -10.69
N ARG A 155 3.13 10.18 -10.95
CA ARG A 155 3.01 8.83 -11.52
C ARG A 155 3.74 8.71 -12.85
N ALA A 156 3.55 9.67 -13.76
CA ALA A 156 4.21 9.67 -15.06
C ALA A 156 5.74 9.78 -14.95
N LEU A 157 6.25 10.54 -13.98
CA LEU A 157 7.68 10.62 -13.66
C LEU A 157 8.20 9.27 -13.13
N ALA A 158 7.46 8.63 -12.23
CA ALA A 158 7.83 7.35 -11.64
C ALA A 158 7.98 6.26 -12.71
N THR A 159 7.05 6.15 -13.66
CA THR A 159 7.11 5.18 -14.78
C THR A 159 8.35 5.34 -15.66
N ARG A 160 9.02 6.49 -15.63
CA ARG A 160 10.21 6.79 -16.44
C ARG A 160 11.52 6.65 -15.65
N SER A 161 11.48 6.20 -14.40
CA SER A 161 12.64 6.17 -13.51
C SER A 161 12.75 4.84 -12.77
N VAL A 162 13.90 4.18 -12.92
CA VAL A 162 14.27 3.01 -12.09
C VAL A 162 14.58 3.39 -10.64
N LEU A 163 14.68 4.68 -10.35
CA LEU A 163 14.89 5.24 -9.00
C LEU A 163 13.56 5.71 -8.38
N ALA A 164 12.43 5.21 -8.86
CA ALA A 164 11.11 5.43 -8.29
C ALA A 164 10.42 4.12 -7.90
N PRO A 165 9.58 4.13 -6.85
CA PRO A 165 8.63 3.03 -6.66
C PRO A 165 7.60 3.03 -7.79
N ASN A 166 6.87 1.93 -7.94
CA ASN A 166 5.61 1.93 -8.69
C ASN A 166 4.63 2.87 -7.97
N VAL A 167 3.99 3.76 -8.72
CA VAL A 167 3.10 4.78 -8.16
C VAL A 167 1.68 4.58 -8.70
N PHE A 168 0.74 4.41 -7.78
CA PHE A 168 -0.71 4.46 -8.05
C PHE A 168 -1.28 5.74 -7.45
N VAL A 169 -2.23 6.39 -8.12
CA VAL A 169 -2.75 7.71 -7.71
C VAL A 169 -4.27 7.77 -7.78
N ALA A 170 -4.87 8.38 -6.77
CA ALA A 170 -6.29 8.71 -6.75
C ALA A 170 -6.61 10.05 -7.42
N GLY A 171 -5.67 11.00 -7.36
CA GLY A 171 -5.97 12.41 -7.61
C GLY A 171 -6.73 13.04 -6.42
N PRO A 172 -7.45 14.16 -6.64
CA PRO A 172 -8.06 14.90 -5.54
C PRO A 172 -9.07 14.11 -4.72
N LEU A 173 -9.09 14.38 -3.41
CA LEU A 173 -10.08 13.80 -2.50
C LEU A 173 -11.43 14.49 -2.69
N LEU A 174 -12.51 13.71 -2.84
CA LEU A 174 -13.87 14.21 -2.88
C LEU A 174 -14.38 14.42 -1.46
N THR A 175 -14.77 15.66 -1.16
CA THR A 175 -15.19 16.11 0.18
C THR A 175 -16.46 16.96 0.07
N PRO A 176 -17.34 16.99 1.07
CA PRO A 176 -18.47 17.93 1.11
C PRO A 176 -18.04 19.38 1.37
N TYR A 177 -16.80 19.61 1.79
CA TYR A 177 -16.29 20.93 2.17
C TYR A 177 -14.79 21.05 1.89
N LEU A 178 -14.40 22.13 1.22
CA LEU A 178 -13.00 22.53 1.03
C LEU A 178 -12.67 23.68 2.01
N PRO A 179 -11.77 23.47 2.98
CA PRO A 179 -11.31 24.54 3.84
C PRO A 179 -10.62 25.67 3.05
N PRO A 180 -10.97 26.95 3.28
CA PRO A 180 -10.35 28.09 2.59
C PRO A 180 -8.83 28.16 2.76
N GLU A 181 -8.30 27.62 3.86
CA GLU A 181 -6.88 27.66 4.17
C GLU A 181 -6.01 26.85 3.21
N ILE A 182 -6.61 25.83 2.57
CA ILE A 182 -5.97 24.96 1.59
C ILE A 182 -6.55 25.12 0.18
N ALA A 183 -7.42 26.12 -0.03
CA ALA A 183 -8.03 26.44 -1.32
C ALA A 183 -7.04 27.17 -2.25
N VAL A 184 -6.04 26.44 -2.73
CA VAL A 184 -5.08 26.89 -3.75
C VAL A 184 -5.57 26.55 -5.17
N ALA A 185 -4.85 26.99 -6.19
CA ALA A 185 -5.23 26.81 -7.60
C ALA A 185 -5.41 25.33 -8.02
N ASP A 186 -4.57 24.44 -7.51
CA ASP A 186 -4.70 22.99 -7.65
C ASP A 186 -4.81 22.36 -6.25
N PRO A 187 -6.01 22.36 -5.65
CA PRO A 187 -6.20 21.87 -4.29
C PRO A 187 -6.17 20.35 -4.25
N ALA A 188 -5.70 19.79 -3.14
CA ALA A 188 -5.75 18.34 -2.93
C ALA A 188 -7.17 17.81 -2.72
N MET A 189 -8.15 18.68 -2.50
CA MET A 189 -9.52 18.32 -2.18
C MET A 189 -10.51 19.09 -3.06
N ILE A 190 -11.60 18.44 -3.44
CA ILE A 190 -12.65 19.03 -4.27
C ILE A 190 -13.99 18.91 -3.56
N ALA A 191 -14.66 20.04 -3.42
CA ALA A 191 -15.96 20.12 -2.80
C ALA A 191 -17.05 19.56 -3.73
N VAL A 192 -17.74 18.51 -3.27
CA VAL A 192 -18.94 17.93 -3.88
C VAL A 192 -20.01 17.79 -2.80
N ALA A 193 -21.12 18.52 -2.94
CA ALA A 193 -22.19 18.53 -1.92
C ALA A 193 -23.46 17.78 -2.36
N THR A 194 -23.58 17.48 -3.66
CA THR A 194 -24.76 16.85 -4.24
C THR A 194 -24.39 15.60 -5.04
N PRO A 195 -25.31 14.64 -5.22
CA PRO A 195 -25.10 13.47 -6.08
C PRO A 195 -24.66 13.83 -7.50
N ASP A 196 -25.20 14.89 -8.09
CA ASP A 196 -24.87 15.28 -9.47
C ASP A 196 -23.48 15.91 -9.58
N GLN A 197 -23.09 16.74 -8.60
CA GLN A 197 -21.71 17.23 -8.51
C GLN A 197 -20.72 16.08 -8.31
N ALA A 198 -21.06 15.12 -7.44
CA ALA A 198 -20.25 13.93 -7.22
C ALA A 198 -20.03 13.13 -8.51
N ARG A 199 -21.10 12.83 -9.25
CA ARG A 199 -20.99 12.12 -10.54
C ARG A 199 -20.18 12.89 -11.57
N ALA A 200 -20.45 14.19 -11.72
CA ALA A 200 -19.72 15.04 -12.66
C ALA A 200 -18.21 15.05 -12.35
N GLU A 201 -17.86 15.13 -11.08
CA GLU A 201 -16.46 15.13 -10.65
C GLU A 201 -15.78 13.77 -10.85
N VAL A 202 -16.47 12.66 -10.57
CA VAL A 202 -15.95 11.32 -10.87
C VAL A 202 -15.66 11.15 -12.36
N ARG A 203 -16.56 11.61 -13.26
CA ARG A 203 -16.32 11.60 -14.71
C ARG A 203 -15.11 12.44 -15.11
N ARG A 204 -14.93 13.60 -14.46
CA ARG A 204 -13.79 14.48 -14.70
C ARG A 204 -12.48 13.84 -14.25
N LEU A 205 -12.47 13.18 -13.08
CA LEU A 205 -11.33 12.41 -12.60
C LEU A 205 -11.02 11.25 -13.54
N ALA A 206 -12.03 10.51 -13.99
CA ALA A 206 -11.85 9.36 -14.89
C ALA A 206 -11.11 9.72 -16.19
N ALA A 207 -11.25 10.95 -16.70
CA ALA A 207 -10.49 11.43 -17.86
C ALA A 207 -8.96 11.44 -17.63
N GLN A 208 -8.51 11.54 -16.38
CA GLN A 208 -7.09 11.46 -15.99
C GLN A 208 -6.61 10.01 -15.73
N ARG A 209 -7.52 9.03 -15.81
CA ARG A 209 -7.27 7.60 -15.54
C ARG A 209 -6.64 7.35 -14.15
N PRO A 210 -7.35 7.71 -13.06
CA PRO A 210 -6.91 7.39 -11.70
C PRO A 210 -6.96 5.88 -11.44
N ASP A 211 -6.20 5.44 -10.46
CA ASP A 211 -6.15 4.04 -10.04
C ASP A 211 -7.26 3.70 -9.02
N LEU A 212 -7.81 4.72 -8.37
CA LEU A 212 -8.97 4.67 -7.49
C LEU A 212 -9.59 6.09 -7.34
N VAL A 213 -10.81 6.19 -6.83
CA VAL A 213 -11.41 7.46 -6.39
C VAL A 213 -11.41 7.50 -4.86
N LYS A 214 -11.15 8.68 -4.28
CA LYS A 214 -11.10 8.86 -2.82
C LYS A 214 -12.25 9.72 -2.30
N ILE A 215 -12.99 9.18 -1.32
CA ILE A 215 -13.97 9.90 -0.50
C ILE A 215 -13.33 10.26 0.86
N TRP A 216 -13.40 11.54 1.25
CA TRP A 216 -12.82 12.02 2.51
C TRP A 216 -13.60 13.18 3.13
N PHE A 217 -13.69 13.21 4.46
CA PHE A 217 -14.35 14.27 5.23
C PHE A 217 -13.88 14.24 6.69
N VAL A 218 -13.76 15.40 7.32
CA VAL A 218 -13.48 15.53 8.77
C VAL A 218 -14.27 16.66 9.43
N ARG A 219 -14.55 17.75 8.70
CA ARG A 219 -15.23 18.96 9.21
C ARG A 219 -16.73 19.01 8.91
N ALA A 220 -17.24 18.05 8.15
CA ALA A 220 -18.63 18.02 7.70
C ALA A 220 -19.19 16.62 7.88
N ARG A 221 -20.49 16.54 8.19
CA ARG A 221 -21.15 15.26 8.39
C ARG A 221 -21.16 14.47 7.08
N PRO A 222 -20.79 13.17 7.10
CA PRO A 222 -20.94 12.33 5.94
C PRO A 222 -22.42 12.20 5.58
N GLN A 223 -22.72 12.18 4.28
CA GLN A 223 -24.07 11.97 3.78
C GLN A 223 -24.03 10.92 2.68
N MET A 224 -24.80 9.85 2.86
CA MET A 224 -24.79 8.72 1.93
C MET A 224 -25.18 9.13 0.51
N ALA A 225 -26.04 10.13 0.34
CA ALA A 225 -26.54 10.55 -0.97
C ALA A 225 -25.42 10.85 -1.99
N TRP A 226 -24.42 11.67 -1.63
CA TRP A 226 -23.32 11.98 -2.54
C TRP A 226 -22.26 10.88 -2.55
N MET A 227 -22.02 10.19 -1.43
CA MET A 227 -21.02 9.12 -1.35
C MET A 227 -21.44 7.90 -2.20
N SER A 228 -22.69 7.47 -2.13
CA SER A 228 -23.25 6.43 -2.99
C SER A 228 -23.18 6.84 -4.46
N ALA A 229 -23.44 8.11 -4.78
CA ALA A 229 -23.30 8.61 -6.15
C ALA A 229 -21.85 8.56 -6.66
N VAL A 230 -20.85 8.81 -5.80
CA VAL A 230 -19.43 8.59 -6.13
C VAL A 230 -19.17 7.11 -6.41
N ILE A 231 -19.64 6.21 -5.53
CA ILE A 231 -19.40 4.77 -5.65
C ILE A 231 -20.02 4.21 -6.93
N GLU A 232 -21.31 4.48 -7.16
CA GLU A 232 -22.05 4.02 -8.34
C GLU A 232 -21.39 4.48 -9.66
N GLU A 233 -21.02 5.76 -9.74
CA GLU A 233 -20.41 6.32 -10.96
C GLU A 233 -18.97 5.82 -11.16
N ALA A 234 -18.19 5.67 -10.10
CA ALA A 234 -16.84 5.11 -10.18
C ALA A 234 -16.90 3.66 -10.68
N HIS A 235 -17.80 2.85 -10.13
CA HIS A 235 -18.01 1.47 -10.56
C HIS A 235 -18.51 1.37 -12.00
N ALA A 236 -19.42 2.26 -12.42
CA ALA A 236 -19.87 2.35 -13.82
C ALA A 236 -18.71 2.64 -14.80
N LEU A 237 -17.64 3.26 -14.32
CA LEU A 237 -16.42 3.57 -15.07
C LEU A 237 -15.28 2.57 -14.80
N GLY A 238 -15.53 1.50 -14.04
CA GLY A 238 -14.53 0.47 -13.71
C GLY A 238 -13.46 0.91 -12.70
N LEU A 239 -13.73 1.94 -11.90
CA LEU A 239 -12.81 2.48 -10.89
C LEU A 239 -13.22 2.01 -9.49
N ARG A 240 -12.23 1.65 -8.68
CA ARG A 240 -12.42 1.33 -7.25
C ARG A 240 -12.55 2.60 -6.40
N VAL A 241 -13.19 2.49 -5.24
CA VAL A 241 -13.41 3.62 -4.32
C VAL A 241 -12.85 3.34 -2.93
N GLY A 242 -11.99 4.26 -2.48
CA GLY A 242 -11.49 4.30 -1.12
C GLY A 242 -12.23 5.31 -0.25
N VAL A 243 -12.67 4.92 0.95
CA VAL A 243 -13.48 5.76 1.84
C VAL A 243 -12.80 6.00 3.18
N HIS A 244 -12.73 7.25 3.61
CA HIS A 244 -12.37 7.62 4.98
C HIS A 244 -13.53 7.23 5.91
N ALA A 245 -13.44 6.09 6.60
CA ALA A 245 -14.51 5.57 7.44
C ALA A 245 -13.95 5.23 8.82
N THR A 246 -13.91 6.22 9.71
CA THR A 246 -13.37 6.10 11.07
C THR A 246 -14.43 5.75 12.12
N ASP A 247 -15.68 5.53 11.72
CA ASP A 247 -16.75 5.00 12.58
C ASP A 247 -17.39 3.74 11.99
N VAL A 248 -17.73 2.78 12.86
CA VAL A 248 -18.22 1.46 12.44
C VAL A 248 -19.55 1.53 11.69
N ARG A 249 -20.45 2.45 12.06
CA ARG A 249 -21.77 2.58 11.40
C ARG A 249 -21.60 3.02 9.96
N LEU A 250 -20.77 4.05 9.75
CA LEU A 250 -20.46 4.54 8.42
C LEU A 250 -19.70 3.50 7.61
N ALA A 251 -18.72 2.83 8.21
CA ALA A 251 -17.98 1.75 7.56
C ALA A 251 -18.94 0.68 7.00
N ARG A 252 -19.92 0.21 7.80
CA ARG A 252 -20.94 -0.72 7.31
C ARG A 252 -21.78 -0.14 6.18
N ALA A 253 -22.26 1.10 6.33
CA ALA A 253 -23.10 1.74 5.32
C ALA A 253 -22.40 1.93 3.96
N VAL A 254 -21.12 2.32 3.96
CA VAL A 254 -20.38 2.51 2.70
C VAL A 254 -19.93 1.19 2.09
N VAL A 255 -19.66 0.18 2.91
CA VAL A 255 -19.39 -1.20 2.45
C VAL A 255 -20.63 -1.81 1.79
N GLU A 256 -21.81 -1.64 2.41
CA GLU A 256 -23.10 -2.01 1.79
C GLU A 256 -23.37 -1.25 0.49
N ALA A 257 -22.92 0.00 0.40
CA ALA A 257 -23.00 0.80 -0.83
C ALA A 257 -21.96 0.44 -1.90
N GLY A 258 -20.98 -0.44 -1.60
CA GLY A 258 -19.98 -0.92 -2.56
C GLY A 258 -18.58 -0.33 -2.43
N ALA A 259 -18.20 0.24 -1.29
CA ALA A 259 -16.82 0.71 -1.08
C ALA A 259 -15.80 -0.44 -1.19
N ASP A 260 -14.70 -0.22 -1.92
CA ASP A 260 -13.66 -1.23 -2.16
C ASP A 260 -12.53 -1.19 -1.12
N VAL A 261 -12.24 0.00 -0.59
CA VAL A 261 -11.16 0.23 0.38
C VAL A 261 -11.65 1.11 1.52
N LEU A 262 -11.45 0.66 2.75
CA LEU A 262 -11.59 1.48 3.95
C LEU A 262 -10.21 1.88 4.45
N VAL A 263 -10.02 3.16 4.75
CA VAL A 263 -8.73 3.68 5.25
C VAL A 263 -8.82 4.22 6.66
N HIS A 264 -7.66 4.24 7.33
CA HIS A 264 -7.46 4.56 8.75
C HIS A 264 -8.02 3.52 9.71
N GLY A 265 -7.87 3.79 11.01
CA GLY A 265 -8.51 3.02 12.07
C GLY A 265 -9.93 3.50 12.33
N MET A 266 -10.79 2.61 12.84
CA MET A 266 -12.06 3.00 13.45
C MET A 266 -11.80 3.47 14.88
N ASP A 267 -12.16 4.72 15.17
CA ASP A 267 -11.85 5.39 16.43
C ASP A 267 -12.90 5.12 17.51
N ASP A 268 -14.13 4.80 17.09
CA ASP A 268 -15.28 4.66 17.98
C ASP A 268 -15.37 3.30 18.66
N MET A 269 -14.91 2.24 17.98
CA MET A 269 -15.00 0.86 18.46
C MET A 269 -13.90 -0.04 17.90
N VAL A 270 -13.65 -1.13 18.62
CA VAL A 270 -12.87 -2.26 18.09
C VAL A 270 -13.64 -2.88 16.93
N VAL A 271 -12.95 -3.12 15.81
CA VAL A 271 -13.49 -3.88 14.68
C VAL A 271 -13.95 -5.26 15.16
N ASP A 272 -15.26 -5.47 15.21
CA ASP A 272 -15.82 -6.74 15.64
C ASP A 272 -15.66 -7.83 14.55
N ALA A 273 -15.81 -9.08 14.96
CA ALA A 273 -15.70 -10.21 14.04
C ALA A 273 -16.72 -10.11 12.90
N ALA A 274 -17.92 -9.58 13.13
CA ALA A 274 -18.96 -9.48 12.12
C ALA A 274 -18.58 -8.51 11.00
N LEU A 275 -17.98 -7.36 11.34
CA LEU A 275 -17.44 -6.42 10.34
C LEU A 275 -16.27 -7.06 9.60
N ALA A 276 -15.34 -7.72 10.31
CA ALA A 276 -14.22 -8.40 9.66
C ALA A 276 -14.68 -9.48 8.66
N PHE A 277 -15.71 -10.27 9.01
CA PHE A 277 -16.32 -11.24 8.09
C PHE A 277 -16.99 -10.57 6.89
N GLN A 278 -17.70 -9.46 7.10
CA GLN A 278 -18.34 -8.69 6.02
C GLN A 278 -17.30 -8.18 5.03
N LEU A 279 -16.23 -7.54 5.52
CA LEU A 279 -15.14 -7.02 4.68
C LEU A 279 -14.53 -8.15 3.83
N ARG A 280 -14.21 -9.30 4.46
CA ARG A 280 -13.67 -10.46 3.76
C ARG A 280 -14.65 -11.03 2.72
N ALA A 281 -15.92 -11.16 3.06
CA ALA A 281 -16.94 -11.73 2.18
C ALA A 281 -17.17 -10.88 0.93
N GLN A 282 -17.00 -9.56 1.05
CA GLN A 282 -17.19 -8.60 -0.04
C GLN A 282 -15.87 -8.17 -0.70
N GLY A 283 -14.73 -8.72 -0.28
CA GLY A 283 -13.42 -8.41 -0.85
C GLY A 283 -12.95 -6.98 -0.57
N VAL A 284 -13.45 -6.34 0.48
CA VAL A 284 -13.09 -4.97 0.86
C VAL A 284 -11.75 -4.95 1.57
N VAL A 285 -10.83 -4.11 1.09
CA VAL A 285 -9.51 -3.92 1.71
C VAL A 285 -9.64 -2.95 2.89
N TYR A 286 -9.00 -3.26 4.01
CA TYR A 286 -8.90 -2.37 5.17
C TYR A 286 -7.45 -1.95 5.40
N THR A 287 -7.20 -0.65 5.34
CA THR A 287 -5.85 -0.05 5.42
C THR A 287 -5.74 0.86 6.66
N PRO A 288 -5.37 0.31 7.82
CA PRO A 288 -5.15 1.11 9.03
C PRO A 288 -3.88 1.96 8.91
N THR A 289 -3.89 3.15 9.52
CA THR A 289 -2.75 4.11 9.48
C THR A 289 -2.20 4.41 10.88
N PHE A 290 -1.96 3.38 11.68
CA PHE A 290 -1.55 3.53 13.10
C PHE A 290 -0.26 4.34 13.28
N ALA A 291 0.69 4.25 12.34
CA ALA A 291 1.95 4.98 12.40
C ALA A 291 1.77 6.51 12.35
N VAL A 292 0.69 7.01 11.73
CA VAL A 292 0.40 8.45 11.64
C VAL A 292 0.07 9.02 13.03
N VAL A 293 -0.71 8.29 13.82
CA VAL A 293 -1.09 8.71 15.19
C VAL A 293 0.15 8.79 16.08
N GLU A 294 1.04 7.79 15.98
CA GLU A 294 2.32 7.83 16.69
C GLU A 294 3.20 9.00 16.23
N GLY A 295 3.20 9.32 14.93
CA GLY A 295 3.91 10.46 14.37
C GLY A 295 3.47 11.81 14.96
N TYR A 296 2.16 12.06 15.03
CA TYR A 296 1.61 13.27 15.66
C TYR A 296 1.89 13.34 17.17
N ALA A 297 1.89 12.19 17.85
CA ALA A 297 2.19 12.08 19.28
C ALA A 297 3.68 12.22 19.63
N ARG A 298 4.58 12.40 18.64
CA ARG A 298 6.00 12.71 18.84
C ARG A 298 6.33 14.20 18.62
N PRO A 299 5.76 15.16 19.38
CA PRO A 299 6.20 16.54 19.30
C PRO A 299 7.51 16.67 20.08
N ARG A 300 8.68 16.78 19.41
CA ARG A 300 9.89 17.51 19.91
C ARG A 300 11.20 17.41 19.11
N ALA A 301 11.34 16.61 18.03
CA ALA A 301 12.67 16.40 17.44
C ALA A 301 13.01 17.23 16.18
N CYS A 302 12.02 17.80 15.48
CA CYS A 302 12.24 18.35 14.12
C CYS A 302 11.59 19.72 13.89
N LEU A 303 11.58 20.62 14.87
CA LEU A 303 11.41 22.04 14.56
C LEU A 303 12.74 22.53 13.96
N PRO A 304 12.76 23.10 12.74
CA PRO A 304 13.95 23.76 12.24
C PRO A 304 14.27 24.91 13.19
N SER A 305 15.44 24.84 13.82
CA SER A 305 16.02 25.99 14.50
C SER A 305 16.26 27.08 13.45
N HIS A 306 15.41 28.09 13.40
CA HIS A 306 15.74 29.34 12.74
C HIS A 306 16.93 29.96 13.49
N GLY A 307 18.09 29.99 12.83
CA GLY A 307 19.32 30.58 13.36
C GLY A 307 20.29 30.84 12.21
N ASN A 308 20.65 32.10 12.03
CA ASN A 308 21.42 32.65 10.93
C ASN A 308 22.76 31.92 10.65
N GLY A 309 23.02 31.62 9.38
CA GLY A 309 24.32 31.92 8.75
C GLY A 309 25.60 31.19 9.16
N GLU A 310 25.59 29.90 9.50
CA GLU A 310 26.85 29.11 9.57
C GLU A 310 26.76 27.72 8.89
N PRO A 311 27.88 27.19 8.33
CA PRO A 311 27.87 25.97 7.54
C PRO A 311 27.54 24.75 8.40
N HIS A 312 26.59 23.95 7.91
CA HIS A 312 26.04 22.74 8.52
C HIS A 312 27.03 21.88 9.32
N ARG A 313 26.99 21.98 10.66
CA ARG A 313 27.26 20.82 11.51
C ARG A 313 26.05 19.90 11.44
N ARG A 314 26.24 18.72 10.85
CA ARG A 314 25.27 17.62 10.82
C ARG A 314 24.60 17.48 12.19
N SER A 315 23.31 17.74 12.24
CA SER A 315 22.48 17.59 13.43
C SER A 315 22.67 16.18 14.01
N ARG A 316 22.79 16.08 15.34
CA ARG A 316 23.02 14.88 16.14
C ARG A 316 21.84 13.87 16.11
N CYS A 317 21.15 13.71 14.98
CA CYS A 317 19.97 12.85 14.88
C CYS A 317 20.27 11.41 14.43
N HIS A 318 21.55 11.01 14.35
CA HIS A 318 21.95 9.67 13.87
C HIS A 318 22.91 8.88 14.77
N ARG A 319 23.20 9.36 15.99
CA ARG A 319 24.22 8.71 16.85
C ARG A 319 23.69 7.97 18.08
N LYS A 320 22.37 7.94 18.33
CA LYS A 320 21.83 7.30 19.55
C LYS A 320 21.17 5.92 19.38
N HIS A 321 21.11 5.36 18.16
CA HIS A 321 20.64 3.98 17.94
C HIS A 321 21.71 3.00 17.43
N LEU A 322 22.98 3.39 17.44
CA LEU A 322 24.12 2.50 17.11
C LEU A 322 25.09 2.29 18.28
N ALA A 323 24.69 2.65 19.51
CA ALA A 323 25.52 2.53 20.71
C ALA A 323 24.92 1.57 21.76
N THR A 324 24.47 0.40 21.31
CA THR A 324 24.29 -0.79 22.16
C THR A 324 24.63 -2.02 21.30
N GLY A 325 25.92 -2.28 21.17
CA GLY A 325 26.44 -3.40 20.36
C GLY A 325 27.96 -3.41 20.21
N ALA A 326 28.69 -2.81 21.16
CA ALA A 326 30.15 -2.82 21.18
C ALA A 326 30.63 -3.22 22.58
N ALA A 327 30.50 -4.50 22.89
CA ALA A 327 31.35 -5.22 23.82
C ALA A 327 31.46 -6.67 23.33
N ASP A 328 32.66 -7.22 23.41
CA ASP A 328 33.06 -8.60 23.10
C ASP A 328 33.25 -9.01 21.62
N ARG A 329 34.42 -8.61 21.08
CA ARG A 329 35.21 -9.47 20.19
C ARG A 329 36.70 -9.33 20.50
N ALA A 330 37.19 -10.13 21.44
CA ALA A 330 38.60 -10.47 21.51
C ALA A 330 38.89 -11.58 20.48
N ALA A 331 39.80 -11.32 19.54
CA ALA A 331 40.26 -12.29 18.55
C ALA A 331 41.20 -13.34 19.18
N PRO A 332 41.15 -14.63 18.78
CA PRO A 332 42.19 -15.57 19.14
C PRO A 332 43.34 -15.48 18.13
N ARG A 333 44.54 -15.15 18.63
CA ARG A 333 45.79 -15.31 17.88
C ARG A 333 46.23 -16.78 17.95
N ALA A 334 46.38 -17.40 16.80
CA ALA A 334 47.05 -18.70 16.66
C ALA A 334 48.56 -18.56 16.94
N ARG A 335 49.09 -19.44 17.78
CA ARG A 335 50.51 -19.80 17.81
C ARG A 335 50.62 -21.31 17.93
N ALA A 336 51.29 -21.91 16.97
CA ALA A 336 51.72 -23.30 16.99
C ALA A 336 53.02 -23.42 17.81
N THR A 337 53.10 -24.42 18.69
CA THR A 337 54.34 -25.13 19.04
C THR A 337 54.01 -26.52 19.59
N ALA A 338 54.91 -27.45 19.29
CA ALA A 338 54.77 -28.89 19.36
C ALA A 338 54.95 -29.53 20.74
N GLY A 339 54.44 -30.75 20.88
CA GLY A 339 55.11 -31.90 21.50
C GLY A 339 55.06 -32.06 23.03
N ALA A 340 54.32 -33.08 23.51
CA ALA A 340 54.85 -34.14 24.39
C ALA A 340 53.73 -35.10 24.84
N ALA A 341 54.08 -36.38 24.93
CA ALA A 341 53.24 -37.54 25.23
C ALA A 341 53.00 -37.76 26.75
N HIS A 342 51.86 -38.36 27.13
CA HIS A 342 51.75 -39.69 27.81
C HIS A 342 50.38 -39.94 28.51
N ARG A 343 49.65 -40.95 27.97
CA ARG A 343 48.96 -42.12 28.61
C ARG A 343 47.93 -41.99 29.78
N PRO A 344 47.06 -43.02 29.97
CA PRO A 344 45.62 -42.85 30.27
C PRO A 344 45.15 -43.41 31.63
N GLY A 345 43.91 -43.13 32.04
CA GLY A 345 43.32 -43.79 33.22
C GLY A 345 41.83 -43.55 33.51
N ARG A 346 41.03 -44.59 33.22
CA ARG A 346 39.91 -45.17 34.01
C ARG A 346 38.56 -44.46 34.16
N ARG A 347 37.53 -45.19 33.66
CA ARG A 347 36.11 -45.16 34.03
C ARG A 347 35.88 -45.35 35.54
N ARG A 348 34.80 -44.75 36.08
CA ARG A 348 33.90 -45.32 37.11
C ARG A 348 32.63 -44.46 37.27
N GLN A 349 31.46 -45.07 37.09
CA GLN A 349 30.20 -44.75 37.81
C GLN A 349 30.14 -45.71 39.03
N PRO A 350 29.46 -45.40 40.17
CA PRO A 350 27.99 -45.53 40.28
C PRO A 350 27.22 -44.65 41.31
N ALA A 351 25.94 -44.38 41.00
CA ALA A 351 24.69 -44.51 41.81
C ALA A 351 24.46 -43.80 43.20
N PRO A 352 23.18 -43.57 43.61
CA PRO A 352 22.66 -42.52 44.54
C PRO A 352 22.40 -43.07 45.97
N PRO A 353 21.90 -42.34 47.03
CA PRO A 353 20.55 -41.72 47.13
C PRO A 353 20.38 -40.51 48.11
N ALA A 354 19.15 -39.94 48.18
CA ALA A 354 18.33 -39.77 49.40
C ALA A 354 17.55 -38.44 49.53
N ARG A 355 16.28 -38.58 49.92
CA ARG A 355 15.28 -37.55 50.26
C ARG A 355 15.47 -37.03 51.70
N ARG A 356 15.26 -35.72 51.90
CA ARG A 356 14.61 -35.03 53.05
C ARG A 356 14.09 -33.69 52.48
N GLY A 357 13.00 -33.04 52.83
CA GLY A 357 12.10 -33.03 53.99
C GLY A 357 11.53 -31.60 54.02
N ARG A 358 10.21 -31.46 54.20
CA ARG A 358 9.40 -30.24 54.01
C ARG A 358 9.78 -29.03 54.88
N ALA A 359 9.55 -27.81 54.37
CA ALA A 359 9.01 -26.69 55.14
C ALA A 359 8.20 -25.73 54.25
N HIS A 360 7.14 -25.18 54.83
CA HIS A 360 5.99 -24.47 54.26
C HIS A 360 6.27 -23.14 53.52
N ARG A 361 5.48 -22.87 52.46
CA ARG A 361 4.72 -21.61 52.28
C ARG A 361 3.39 -21.87 51.55
N ARG A 362 2.27 -21.56 52.23
CA ARG A 362 0.96 -21.24 51.63
C ARG A 362 1.15 -19.93 50.85
N GLY A 363 0.60 -19.65 49.67
CA GLY A 363 -0.63 -20.08 49.02
C GLY A 363 -1.50 -18.83 48.83
N ILE A 364 -1.78 -18.45 47.57
CA ILE A 364 -3.05 -17.88 47.05
C ILE A 364 -2.98 -18.10 45.53
N GLY A 365 -3.74 -19.09 45.06
CA GLY A 365 -3.97 -19.36 43.64
C GLY A 365 -5.35 -18.83 43.24
N CYS A 366 -5.41 -18.15 42.10
CA CYS A 366 -6.65 -17.70 41.49
C CYS A 366 -7.48 -18.90 41.01
N ARG A 367 -8.74 -18.95 41.46
CA ARG A 367 -9.75 -19.92 41.04
C ARG A 367 -10.26 -19.57 39.65
N GLN A 368 -10.28 -20.58 38.79
CA GLN A 368 -11.04 -20.62 37.55
C GLN A 368 -12.54 -20.67 37.88
N HIS A 369 -13.32 -19.72 37.36
CA HIS A 369 -14.78 -19.85 37.31
C HIS A 369 -15.21 -20.36 35.93
N ARG A 370 -15.64 -21.62 35.91
CA ARG A 370 -16.50 -22.17 34.85
C ARG A 370 -17.93 -21.71 35.14
N HIS A 371 -18.57 -20.99 34.22
CA HIS A 371 -20.02 -20.88 34.18
C HIS A 371 -20.57 -21.74 33.04
N ALA A 372 -21.28 -22.79 33.43
CA ALA A 372 -22.16 -23.55 32.57
C ALA A 372 -23.48 -22.79 32.42
N ALA A 373 -23.86 -22.44 31.19
CA ALA A 373 -25.21 -21.99 30.87
C ALA A 373 -25.97 -23.17 30.27
N ARG A 374 -26.99 -23.64 31.00
CA ARG A 374 -27.96 -24.63 30.54
C ARG A 374 -28.94 -23.96 29.58
N ALA A 375 -29.20 -24.63 28.46
CA ALA A 375 -30.26 -24.31 27.53
C ALA A 375 -31.65 -24.55 28.16
N GLY A 376 -32.56 -23.61 27.95
CA GLY A 376 -34.00 -23.70 28.23
C GLY A 376 -34.77 -23.06 27.06
N PRO A 377 -36.00 -23.52 26.75
CA PRO A 377 -36.57 -23.40 25.42
C PRO A 377 -37.21 -22.03 25.13
N ALA A 378 -37.22 -21.68 23.85
CA ALA A 378 -37.79 -20.46 23.28
C ALA A 378 -39.32 -20.34 23.50
N PRO A 379 -39.86 -19.12 23.70
CA PRO A 379 -41.30 -18.92 23.65
C PRO A 379 -41.77 -18.84 22.20
N ARG A 380 -42.78 -19.66 21.89
CA ARG A 380 -43.57 -19.63 20.66
C ARG A 380 -44.42 -18.35 20.63
N VAL A 381 -44.30 -17.54 19.59
CA VAL A 381 -45.31 -16.53 19.24
C VAL A 381 -46.12 -17.09 18.08
N ARG A 382 -47.41 -17.34 18.36
CA ARG A 382 -48.43 -17.71 17.37
C ARG A 382 -48.88 -16.46 16.61
N ALA A 383 -49.04 -16.61 15.30
CA ALA A 383 -49.95 -15.80 14.51
C ALA A 383 -51.36 -16.40 14.66
N ASP A 384 -52.34 -15.56 14.98
CA ASP A 384 -53.76 -15.76 14.67
C ASP A 384 -54.42 -14.38 14.61
N GLY A 385 -55.23 -14.18 13.57
CA GLY A 385 -55.82 -12.89 13.21
C GLY A 385 -57.27 -12.69 13.66
N ALA A 386 -57.93 -11.82 12.88
CA ALA A 386 -59.36 -11.45 12.85
C ALA A 386 -59.84 -10.38 13.83
N GLY A 387 -60.45 -9.33 13.27
CA GLY A 387 -61.35 -8.41 13.98
C GLY A 387 -61.36 -6.96 13.49
N GLY A 388 -61.94 -6.67 12.32
CA GLY A 388 -62.68 -5.40 12.13
C GLY A 388 -64.05 -5.49 12.86
N PRO A 389 -65.02 -4.56 12.71
CA PRO A 389 -65.15 -3.51 11.67
C PRO A 389 -65.68 -2.14 12.21
N HIS A 390 -66.12 -1.28 11.27
CA HIS A 390 -67.01 -0.09 11.39
C HIS A 390 -66.35 1.27 11.64
N ASP A 391 -66.74 2.37 10.98
CA ASP A 391 -67.49 2.57 9.74
C ASP A 391 -67.42 4.07 9.34
N HIS A 392 -67.78 4.32 8.09
CA HIS A 392 -68.39 5.52 7.53
C HIS A 392 -67.57 6.79 7.19
N GLY A 393 -67.44 6.97 5.88
CA GLY A 393 -67.97 8.15 5.15
C GLY A 393 -66.90 9.05 4.54
N GLY A 394 -66.82 9.30 3.24
CA GLY A 394 -67.71 9.01 2.13
C GLY A 394 -67.59 10.11 1.07
N ALA A 395 -67.62 9.67 -0.20
CA ALA A 395 -67.83 10.41 -1.45
C ALA A 395 -66.70 11.33 -1.98
N GLY A 396 -66.34 11.30 -3.27
CA GLY A 396 -66.91 10.55 -4.40
C GLY A 396 -66.54 11.20 -5.75
N GLY A 397 -66.61 10.40 -6.83
CA GLY A 397 -66.66 10.86 -8.23
C GLY A 397 -65.53 10.30 -9.13
N ARG A 398 -65.69 9.11 -9.74
CA ARG A 398 -66.29 8.81 -11.08
C ARG A 398 -65.40 9.24 -12.27
N ASN A 399 -65.26 8.50 -13.39
CA ASN A 399 -65.60 7.14 -13.81
C ASN A 399 -64.97 6.88 -15.21
N GLN A 400 -64.53 5.64 -15.45
CA GLN A 400 -64.63 4.80 -16.66
C GLN A 400 -64.23 5.22 -18.11
N ARG A 401 -63.31 4.37 -18.64
CA ARG A 401 -63.37 3.44 -19.81
C ARG A 401 -63.66 3.94 -21.25
N ARG A 402 -62.81 3.49 -22.19
CA ARG A 402 -63.04 2.50 -23.31
C ARG A 402 -62.03 2.76 -24.45
N ARG A 403 -61.14 1.82 -24.77
CA ARG A 403 -61.19 0.72 -25.80
C ARG A 403 -60.74 1.12 -27.23
N ARG A 404 -59.75 0.33 -27.69
CA ARG A 404 -59.57 -0.32 -29.01
C ARG A 404 -58.90 0.41 -30.20
N ALA A 405 -57.82 -0.25 -30.63
CA ALA A 405 -57.53 -0.80 -31.97
C ALA A 405 -56.90 0.10 -33.05
N GLY A 406 -55.85 -0.44 -33.67
CA GLY A 406 -55.26 0.04 -34.92
C GLY A 406 -53.89 -0.59 -35.19
N ALA A 407 -53.88 -1.76 -35.82
CA ALA A 407 -52.69 -2.41 -36.37
C ALA A 407 -52.56 -2.08 -37.87
N GLN A 408 -51.33 -1.91 -38.38
CA GLN A 408 -50.83 -2.23 -39.75
C GLN A 408 -49.39 -1.69 -39.88
N ARG A 409 -48.35 -2.53 -39.99
CA ARG A 409 -47.79 -3.24 -41.17
C ARG A 409 -46.93 -2.37 -42.12
N SER A 410 -45.68 -2.83 -42.26
CA SER A 410 -44.77 -2.88 -43.44
C SER A 410 -43.39 -2.26 -43.11
N ALA A 411 -42.29 -3.01 -42.98
CA ALA A 411 -41.56 -3.89 -43.90
C ALA A 411 -40.67 -3.15 -44.93
N ARG A 412 -39.35 -3.28 -44.70
CA ARG A 412 -38.20 -3.31 -45.65
C ARG A 412 -37.83 -2.02 -46.41
N ARG A 413 -36.55 -1.62 -46.34
CA ARG A 413 -35.50 -2.00 -47.32
C ARG A 413 -34.11 -1.43 -46.96
N HIS A 414 -33.10 -2.27 -47.17
CA HIS A 414 -31.70 -1.93 -47.45
C HIS A 414 -31.56 -0.99 -48.67
N ARG A 415 -30.62 -0.04 -48.61
CA ARG A 415 -29.40 0.06 -49.45
C ARG A 415 -28.74 1.45 -49.32
N GLY A 416 -27.42 1.45 -49.11
CA GLY A 416 -26.42 2.26 -49.83
C GLY A 416 -26.40 3.78 -49.68
N GLY A 417 -25.30 4.28 -49.13
CA GLY A 417 -24.86 5.68 -49.11
C GLY A 417 -23.60 5.78 -48.27
#